data_AF-N6WXW3-F1
#
_entry.id   AF-N6WXW3-F1
#
_cell.length_a   1.000
_cell.length_b   1.000
_cell.length_c   1.000
_cell.angle_alpha   90.00
_cell.angle_beta   90.00
_cell.angle_gamma   90.00
#
_symmetry.space_group_name_H-M   'P 1'
#
loop_
_entity.id
_entity.type
_entity.pdbx_description
1 polymer ?
#
loop_
_entity_poly.entity_id
_entity_poly.type
_entity_poly.pdbx_seq_one_letter_code
_entity_poly.pdbx_strand_id
1 'polypeptide(L)'
;MDYPEDGVQTITFPWLAIMGGMIGLAFLTLQVDPLLQGFYRIPEEWFHPAINGAVLIWVAVLAFIDLRRYRRQLTRQREDVQRLRNRVREIWDSKKQLQRKAHTYSGHADKLKRFISDKLLDYIEYDEKFLHFKSIAAEVRHNGVISFDKVQTALQQAERAAQAEESMLDRESMEAALASMRYLWDLLDLSTADNLALHIGNLLCECEEHYYQQVLSNETNGNPYAVAYPPQRAALRALAQVSPEPLPALEEEGDYRHADNQWFVDLDPVHELLGNENHLVLLLENLLKNAQFFSRKRGYSSPFAPVALTLYEQQGHACLRVYNRGPHLRDEDRQNLFQLGFSTRRVQEHHGRGLGLYFVNEIVKGYEGQIAVRNISTPETQYTVRIQLENGEIITERVDVELQDDKPQCRLPGAEWDRSLEWTFAAPLVSLEVTTTGGDSRERTQRVDGIESRGKQQFFDPGQPERPRWRFTYQPKRNACSLSFEPLDISGVEFEVRLPTAQHRLESSELDGIEEFDAEVERLDAHFKAHAQDLG
;
A
#
# COMPACT_ATOMS: atom_id res chain seq x y z
N MET A 1 24.05 -22.36 -52.49
CA MET A 1 24.34 -20.92 -52.39
C MET A 1 24.71 -20.47 -53.78
N ASP A 2 23.72 -19.98 -54.54
CA ASP A 2 23.96 -19.34 -55.82
C ASP A 2 24.62 -17.99 -55.57
N TYR A 3 25.84 -17.80 -56.05
CA TYR A 3 26.41 -16.47 -56.20
C TYR A 3 25.70 -15.80 -57.39
N PRO A 4 24.97 -14.69 -57.21
CA PRO A 4 24.43 -13.96 -58.34
C PRO A 4 25.61 -13.43 -59.18
N GLU A 5 25.55 -13.60 -60.49
CA GLU A 5 26.50 -13.03 -61.45
C GLU A 5 26.40 -11.49 -61.44
N ASP A 6 26.95 -10.84 -60.40
CA ASP A 6 26.99 -9.38 -60.20
C ASP A 6 28.18 -8.74 -60.96
N GLY A 7 28.41 -9.20 -62.20
CA GLY A 7 29.40 -8.61 -63.10
C GLY A 7 28.73 -7.63 -64.05
N VAL A 8 29.23 -6.40 -64.15
CA VAL A 8 28.88 -5.54 -65.29
C VAL A 8 29.30 -6.26 -66.56
N GLN A 9 28.34 -6.64 -67.40
CA GLN A 9 28.66 -7.37 -68.63
C GLN A 9 29.61 -6.54 -69.50
N THR A 10 30.72 -7.16 -69.92
CA THR A 10 31.73 -6.51 -70.77
C THR A 10 31.22 -6.45 -72.20
N ILE A 11 31.51 -5.34 -72.88
CA ILE A 11 31.10 -5.16 -74.27
C ILE A 11 31.95 -6.07 -75.16
N THR A 12 31.31 -6.91 -75.95
CA THR A 12 32.00 -7.79 -76.91
C THR A 12 32.39 -7.03 -78.17
N PHE A 13 33.62 -7.21 -78.63
CA PHE A 13 34.15 -6.56 -79.83
C PHE A 13 33.47 -7.08 -81.12
N PRO A 14 33.23 -6.22 -82.14
CA PRO A 14 32.47 -6.58 -83.35
C PRO A 14 33.32 -7.39 -84.35
N TRP A 15 33.70 -8.60 -83.94
CA TRP A 15 34.56 -9.48 -84.73
C TRP A 15 33.92 -9.91 -86.05
N LEU A 16 32.60 -10.03 -86.11
CA LEU A 16 31.88 -10.49 -87.31
C LEU A 16 31.95 -9.45 -88.43
N ALA A 17 31.72 -8.18 -88.12
CA ALA A 17 31.86 -7.09 -89.08
C ALA A 17 33.30 -6.94 -89.58
N ILE A 18 34.30 -7.06 -88.68
CA ILE A 18 35.72 -6.91 -89.05
C ILE A 18 36.17 -8.08 -89.93
N MET A 19 35.87 -9.32 -89.54
CA MET A 19 36.22 -10.50 -90.34
C MET A 19 35.47 -10.51 -91.67
N GLY A 20 34.18 -10.17 -91.68
CA GLY A 20 33.39 -10.04 -92.91
C GLY A 20 33.94 -8.94 -93.83
N GLY A 21 34.35 -7.79 -93.27
CA GLY A 21 34.98 -6.71 -94.01
C GLY A 21 36.33 -7.11 -94.61
N MET A 22 37.17 -7.82 -93.85
CA MET A 22 38.45 -8.35 -94.33
C MET A 22 38.25 -9.35 -95.49
N ILE A 23 37.28 -10.27 -95.37
CA ILE A 23 36.94 -11.24 -96.42
C ILE A 23 36.40 -10.53 -97.66
N GLY A 24 35.50 -9.56 -97.47
CA GLY A 24 34.96 -8.76 -98.58
C GLY A 24 36.05 -7.96 -99.30
N LEU A 25 36.98 -7.36 -98.55
CA LEU A 25 38.11 -6.63 -99.12
C LEU A 25 39.05 -7.57 -99.89
N ALA A 26 39.40 -8.72 -99.31
CA ALA A 26 40.23 -9.73 -99.96
C ALA A 26 39.60 -10.22 -101.27
N PHE A 27 38.28 -10.45 -101.27
CA PHE A 27 37.51 -10.83 -102.45
C PHE A 27 37.57 -9.75 -103.54
N LEU A 28 37.36 -8.47 -103.17
CA LEU A 28 37.44 -7.36 -104.13
C LEU A 28 38.87 -7.18 -104.67
N THR A 29 39.90 -7.30 -103.83
CA THR A 29 41.30 -7.18 -104.31
C THR A 29 41.67 -8.28 -105.29
N LEU A 30 41.15 -9.50 -105.06
CA LEU A 30 41.40 -10.64 -105.92
C LEU A 30 40.70 -10.49 -107.29
N GLN A 31 39.63 -9.70 -107.37
CA GLN A 31 39.01 -9.33 -108.65
C GLN A 31 39.74 -8.20 -109.41
N VAL A 32 40.53 -7.37 -108.73
CA VAL A 32 41.22 -6.25 -109.39
C VAL A 32 42.58 -6.66 -109.96
N ASP A 33 43.25 -7.64 -109.36
CA ASP A 33 44.59 -8.07 -109.77
C ASP A 33 44.57 -9.30 -110.72
N PRO A 34 44.92 -9.13 -112.01
CA PRO A 34 44.81 -10.20 -113.01
C PRO A 34 45.81 -11.35 -112.81
N LEU A 35 46.92 -11.16 -112.08
CA LEU A 35 47.89 -12.24 -111.82
C LEU A 35 47.37 -13.25 -110.80
N LEU A 36 46.61 -12.78 -109.80
CA LEU A 36 46.03 -13.63 -108.76
C LEU A 36 44.86 -14.49 -109.30
N GLN A 37 44.09 -13.95 -110.23
CA GLN A 37 42.98 -14.67 -110.88
C GLN A 37 43.47 -15.92 -111.62
N GLY A 38 44.59 -15.79 -112.35
CA GLY A 38 45.17 -16.90 -113.11
C GLY A 38 45.73 -18.02 -112.22
N PHE A 39 46.25 -17.68 -111.04
CA PHE A 39 46.79 -18.66 -110.10
C PHE A 39 45.69 -19.49 -109.41
N TYR A 40 44.60 -18.84 -108.98
CA TYR A 40 43.52 -19.51 -108.24
C TYR A 40 42.41 -20.11 -109.13
N ARG A 41 42.43 -19.88 -110.46
CA ARG A 41 41.48 -20.44 -111.44
C ARG A 41 40.01 -20.28 -111.04
N ILE A 42 39.61 -19.06 -110.73
CA ILE A 42 38.25 -18.78 -110.24
C ILE A 42 37.28 -18.72 -111.43
N PRO A 43 36.07 -19.30 -111.33
CA PRO A 43 35.08 -19.31 -112.42
C PRO A 43 34.68 -17.90 -112.88
N GLU A 44 34.54 -17.70 -114.19
CA GLU A 44 34.23 -16.38 -114.77
C GLU A 44 32.88 -15.78 -114.28
N GLU A 45 31.96 -16.64 -113.82
CA GLU A 45 30.66 -16.23 -113.28
C GLU A 45 30.78 -15.34 -112.03
N TRP A 46 31.90 -15.41 -111.31
CA TRP A 46 32.13 -14.65 -110.08
C TRP A 46 32.56 -13.20 -110.30
N PHE A 47 32.88 -12.81 -111.54
CA PHE A 47 33.26 -11.44 -111.90
C PHE A 47 32.06 -10.59 -112.34
N HIS A 48 30.83 -11.09 -112.18
CA HIS A 48 29.64 -10.32 -112.52
C HIS A 48 29.50 -9.11 -111.57
N PRO A 49 29.29 -7.88 -112.09
CA PRO A 49 29.24 -6.67 -111.26
C PRO A 49 28.14 -6.69 -110.18
N ALA A 50 27.11 -7.52 -110.36
CA ALA A 50 26.06 -7.75 -109.38
C ALA A 50 26.57 -8.44 -108.09
N ILE A 51 27.58 -9.31 -108.18
CA ILE A 51 28.15 -10.03 -107.04
C ILE A 51 28.92 -9.07 -106.13
N ASN A 52 29.59 -8.06 -106.71
CA ASN A 52 30.29 -7.03 -105.94
C ASN A 52 29.33 -6.19 -105.09
N GLY A 53 28.19 -5.84 -105.67
CA GLY A 53 27.10 -5.19 -104.93
C GLY A 53 26.57 -6.08 -103.79
N ALA A 54 26.39 -7.39 -104.04
CA ALA A 54 25.93 -8.34 -103.03
C ALA A 54 26.92 -8.50 -101.86
N VAL A 55 28.24 -8.58 -102.14
CA VAL A 55 29.28 -8.67 -101.11
C VAL A 55 29.34 -7.40 -100.27
N LEU A 56 29.26 -6.22 -100.89
CA LEU A 56 29.21 -4.94 -100.16
C LEU A 56 27.96 -4.84 -99.27
N ILE A 57 26.79 -5.25 -99.79
CA ILE A 57 25.55 -5.31 -99.00
C ILE A 57 25.70 -6.30 -97.84
N TRP A 58 26.32 -7.46 -98.05
CA TRP A 58 26.54 -8.46 -97.00
C TRP A 58 27.45 -7.92 -95.88
N VAL A 59 28.56 -7.27 -96.22
CA VAL A 59 29.44 -6.60 -95.23
C VAL A 59 28.68 -5.48 -94.50
N ALA A 60 27.88 -4.68 -95.22
CA ALA A 60 27.08 -3.63 -94.61
C ALA A 60 26.01 -4.17 -93.64
N VAL A 61 25.39 -5.31 -93.96
CA VAL A 61 24.43 -6.00 -93.08
C VAL A 61 25.12 -6.54 -91.83
N LEU A 62 26.30 -7.16 -91.96
CA LEU A 62 27.09 -7.61 -90.81
C LEU A 62 27.48 -6.43 -89.89
N ALA A 63 27.95 -5.34 -90.48
CA ALA A 63 28.26 -4.11 -89.74
C ALA A 63 27.03 -3.53 -89.03
N PHE A 64 25.86 -3.56 -89.68
CA PHE A 64 24.61 -3.09 -89.09
C PHE A 64 24.15 -3.97 -87.92
N ILE A 65 24.26 -5.29 -88.03
CA ILE A 65 23.92 -6.23 -86.96
C ILE A 65 24.83 -5.99 -85.75
N ASP A 66 26.15 -5.90 -85.97
CA ASP A 66 27.11 -5.65 -84.89
C ASP A 66 26.90 -4.26 -84.26
N LEU A 67 26.61 -3.22 -85.05
CA LEU A 67 26.28 -1.89 -84.52
C LEU A 67 25.02 -1.92 -83.64
N ARG A 68 23.98 -2.66 -84.08
CA ARG A 68 22.75 -2.82 -83.30
C ARG A 68 22.99 -3.62 -82.02
N ARG A 69 23.81 -4.67 -82.07
CA ARG A 69 24.22 -5.47 -80.91
C ARG A 69 25.02 -4.62 -79.92
N TYR A 70 25.99 -3.86 -80.40
CA TYR A 70 26.81 -2.95 -79.60
C TYR A 70 25.96 -1.88 -78.91
N ARG A 71 25.03 -1.24 -79.65
CA ARG A 71 24.10 -0.27 -79.06
C ARG A 71 23.27 -0.90 -77.94
N ARG A 72 22.70 -2.09 -78.16
CA ARG A 72 21.92 -2.81 -77.12
C ARG A 72 22.77 -3.15 -75.90
N GLN A 73 24.01 -3.60 -76.10
CA GLN A 73 24.94 -3.91 -75.00
C GLN A 73 25.29 -2.65 -74.20
N LEU A 74 25.56 -1.52 -74.86
CA LEU A 74 25.82 -0.24 -74.19
C LEU A 74 24.65 0.24 -73.32
N THR A 75 23.41 0.11 -73.81
CA THR A 75 22.24 0.52 -73.02
C THR A 75 22.11 -0.34 -71.75
N ARG A 76 22.25 -1.66 -71.88
CA ARG A 76 22.21 -2.59 -70.74
C ARG A 76 23.31 -2.32 -69.72
N GLN A 77 24.55 -2.11 -70.19
CA GLN A 77 25.68 -1.81 -69.32
C GLN A 77 25.46 -0.50 -68.52
N ARG A 78 24.89 0.53 -69.15
CA ARG A 78 24.56 1.79 -68.45
C ARG A 78 23.50 1.58 -67.37
N GLU A 79 22.48 0.78 -67.64
CA GLU A 79 21.46 0.43 -66.65
C GLU A 79 22.06 -0.35 -65.47
N ASP A 80 22.92 -1.34 -65.75
CA ASP A 80 23.55 -2.16 -64.71
C ASP A 80 24.48 -1.31 -63.81
N VAL A 81 25.26 -0.40 -64.40
CA VAL A 81 26.11 0.55 -63.65
C VAL A 81 25.27 1.49 -62.77
N GLN A 82 24.11 1.94 -63.26
CA GLN A 82 23.20 2.76 -62.47
C GLN A 82 22.58 1.98 -61.31
N ARG A 83 22.14 0.74 -61.54
CA ARG A 83 21.62 -0.13 -60.47
C ARG A 83 22.68 -0.38 -59.40
N LEU A 84 23.92 -0.66 -59.79
CA LEU A 84 25.02 -0.88 -58.85
C LEU A 84 25.29 0.36 -58.00
N ARG A 85 25.33 1.55 -58.62
CA ARG A 85 25.49 2.83 -57.90
C ARG A 85 24.36 3.08 -56.89
N ASN A 86 23.12 2.76 -57.25
CA ASN A 86 21.99 2.93 -56.35
C ASN A 86 22.07 1.98 -55.15
N ARG A 87 22.41 0.70 -55.37
CA ARG A 87 22.64 -0.27 -54.27
C ARG A 87 23.75 0.18 -53.32
N VAL A 88 24.87 0.65 -53.85
CA VAL A 88 25.98 1.16 -53.01
C VAL A 88 25.51 2.35 -52.16
N ARG A 89 24.69 3.23 -52.72
CA ARG A 89 24.14 4.38 -52.00
C ARG A 89 23.17 3.94 -50.89
N GLU A 90 22.29 2.99 -51.16
CA GLU A 90 21.37 2.41 -50.15
C GLU A 90 22.14 1.74 -49.00
N ILE A 91 23.19 0.98 -49.31
CA ILE A 91 24.05 0.36 -48.29
C ILE A 91 24.73 1.43 -47.43
N TRP A 92 25.19 2.51 -48.06
CA TRP A 92 25.86 3.60 -47.34
C TRP A 92 24.88 4.36 -46.42
N ASP A 93 23.67 4.64 -46.89
CA ASP A 93 22.63 5.30 -46.09
C ASP A 93 22.13 4.42 -44.94
N SER A 94 21.95 3.12 -45.17
CA SER A 94 21.57 2.18 -44.10
C SER A 94 22.67 2.10 -43.02
N LYS A 95 23.95 2.04 -43.42
CA LYS A 95 25.08 2.08 -42.47
C LYS A 95 25.10 3.36 -41.65
N LYS A 96 24.83 4.52 -42.27
CA LYS A 96 24.77 5.82 -41.59
C LYS A 96 23.60 5.91 -40.60
N GLN A 97 22.44 5.36 -40.95
CA GLN A 97 21.30 5.25 -40.02
C GLN A 97 21.62 4.33 -38.84
N LEU A 98 22.28 3.20 -39.09
CA LEU A 98 22.69 2.26 -38.03
C LEU A 98 23.67 2.91 -37.05
N GLN A 99 24.65 3.66 -37.53
CA GLN A 99 25.59 4.41 -36.69
C GLN A 99 24.89 5.51 -35.85
N ARG A 100 23.93 6.24 -36.42
CA ARG A 100 23.15 7.23 -35.67
C ARG A 100 22.33 6.59 -34.55
N LYS A 101 21.67 5.46 -34.84
CA LYS A 101 20.93 4.67 -33.83
C LYS A 101 21.87 4.19 -32.72
N ALA A 102 23.05 3.66 -33.07
CA ALA A 102 24.04 3.22 -32.07
C ALA A 102 24.51 4.38 -31.16
N HIS A 103 24.80 5.56 -31.71
CA HIS A 103 25.16 6.73 -30.91
C HIS A 103 24.01 7.20 -29.99
N THR A 104 22.77 7.19 -30.45
CA THR A 104 21.62 7.52 -29.59
C THR A 104 21.45 6.50 -28.46
N TYR A 105 21.57 5.20 -28.75
CA TYR A 105 21.49 4.16 -27.72
C TYR A 105 22.62 4.26 -26.69
N SER A 106 23.84 4.57 -27.12
CA SER A 106 24.95 4.87 -26.20
C SER A 106 24.66 6.07 -25.30
N GLY A 107 24.13 7.16 -25.86
CA GLY A 107 23.76 8.34 -25.08
C GLY A 107 22.61 8.10 -24.09
N HIS A 108 21.65 7.25 -24.44
CA HIS A 108 20.59 6.82 -23.52
C HIS A 108 21.13 5.92 -22.40
N ALA A 109 22.05 5.00 -22.72
CA ALA A 109 22.71 4.15 -21.73
C ALA A 109 23.58 4.97 -20.75
N ASP A 110 24.30 5.99 -21.23
CA ASP A 110 25.10 6.87 -20.37
C ASP A 110 24.23 7.74 -19.45
N LYS A 111 23.09 8.23 -19.93
CA LYS A 111 22.10 8.95 -19.09
C LYS A 111 21.51 8.03 -18.02
N LEU A 112 21.16 6.80 -18.39
CA LEU A 112 20.66 5.80 -17.45
C LEU A 112 21.74 5.44 -16.41
N LYS A 113 22.99 5.26 -16.84
CA LYS A 113 24.11 4.98 -15.93
C LYS A 113 24.35 6.14 -14.97
N ARG A 114 24.30 7.39 -15.42
CA ARG A 114 24.35 8.57 -14.52
C ARG A 114 23.18 8.61 -13.56
N PHE A 115 21.96 8.36 -14.02
CA PHE A 115 20.78 8.33 -13.16
C PHE A 115 20.83 7.22 -12.11
N ILE A 116 21.22 6.00 -12.52
CA ILE A 116 21.40 4.87 -11.62
C ILE A 116 22.55 5.15 -10.64
N SER A 117 23.65 5.75 -11.09
CA SER A 117 24.77 6.11 -10.22
C SER A 117 24.40 7.18 -9.21
N ASP A 118 23.68 8.24 -9.62
CA ASP A 118 23.21 9.30 -8.70
C ASP A 118 22.19 8.74 -7.71
N LYS A 119 21.23 7.93 -8.17
CA LYS A 119 20.25 7.29 -7.28
C LYS A 119 20.89 6.27 -6.34
N LEU A 120 21.82 5.44 -6.81
CA LEU A 120 22.56 4.53 -5.95
C LEU A 120 23.43 5.30 -4.95
N LEU A 121 24.05 6.41 -5.35
CA LEU A 121 24.84 7.22 -4.42
C LEU A 121 23.95 7.84 -3.34
N ASP A 122 22.79 8.38 -3.71
CA ASP A 122 21.79 8.85 -2.74
C ASP A 122 21.40 7.69 -1.80
N TYR A 123 21.02 6.52 -2.32
CA TYR A 123 20.62 5.37 -1.50
C TYR A 123 21.76 4.86 -0.59
N ILE A 124 23.01 4.80 -1.08
CA ILE A 124 24.19 4.38 -0.31
C ILE A 124 24.53 5.42 0.76
N GLU A 125 24.45 6.72 0.44
CA GLU A 125 24.70 7.80 1.40
C GLU A 125 23.60 7.86 2.48
N TYR A 126 22.34 7.57 2.11
CA TYR A 126 21.26 7.37 3.06
C TYR A 126 21.50 6.14 3.96
N ASP A 127 21.98 5.04 3.40
CA ASP A 127 22.25 3.80 4.14
C ASP A 127 23.46 3.94 5.09
N GLU A 128 24.53 4.62 4.69
CA GLU A 128 25.66 4.94 5.58
C GLU A 128 25.23 5.88 6.72
N LYS A 129 24.42 6.90 6.45
CA LYS A 129 23.86 7.76 7.51
C LYS A 129 22.92 6.97 8.40
N PHE A 130 22.11 6.06 7.86
CA PHE A 130 21.22 5.19 8.62
C PHE A 130 22.00 4.23 9.52
N LEU A 131 23.05 3.57 8.99
CA LEU A 131 23.98 2.73 9.74
C LEU A 131 24.72 3.53 10.83
N HIS A 132 25.14 4.76 10.55
CA HIS A 132 25.77 5.64 11.53
C HIS A 132 24.77 6.07 12.62
N PHE A 133 23.53 6.41 12.27
CA PHE A 133 22.46 6.68 13.23
C PHE A 133 22.14 5.45 14.08
N LYS A 134 22.16 4.26 13.48
CA LYS A 134 21.94 2.99 14.16
C LYS A 134 23.08 2.65 15.13
N SER A 135 24.33 2.89 14.74
CA SER A 135 25.49 2.77 15.63
C SER A 135 25.41 3.75 16.80
N ILE A 136 25.04 5.01 16.53
CA ILE A 136 24.79 6.02 17.58
C ILE A 136 23.65 5.57 18.49
N ALA A 137 22.55 5.05 17.93
CA ALA A 137 21.40 4.61 18.71
C ALA A 137 21.73 3.39 19.59
N ALA A 138 22.55 2.46 19.10
CA ALA A 138 23.06 1.33 19.89
C ALA A 138 24.01 1.79 21.02
N GLU A 139 24.85 2.80 20.78
CA GLU A 139 25.73 3.37 21.80
C GLU A 139 24.95 4.21 22.84
N VAL A 140 23.95 4.98 22.38
CA VAL A 140 22.99 5.70 23.24
C VAL A 140 22.16 4.71 24.05
N ARG A 141 21.78 3.57 23.47
CA ARG A 141 21.15 2.46 24.20
C ARG A 141 22.10 1.94 25.27
N HIS A 142 23.34 1.59 24.94
CA HIS A 142 24.32 1.08 25.90
C HIS A 142 24.51 2.03 27.11
N ASN A 143 24.74 3.31 26.84
CA ASN A 143 24.88 4.34 27.88
C ASN A 143 23.54 4.64 28.60
N GLY A 144 22.43 4.49 27.87
CA GLY A 144 21.07 4.54 28.38
C GLY A 144 20.82 3.45 29.40
N VAL A 145 21.26 2.20 29.16
CA VAL A 145 21.14 1.08 30.13
C VAL A 145 21.83 1.44 31.44
N ILE A 146 23.06 1.93 31.33
CA ILE A 146 23.89 2.24 32.50
C ILE A 146 23.27 3.38 33.30
N SER A 147 22.73 4.40 32.61
CA SER A 147 22.05 5.52 33.25
C SER A 147 20.71 5.09 33.85
N PHE A 148 20.01 4.20 33.16
CA PHE A 148 18.75 3.62 33.57
C PHE A 148 18.90 2.83 34.87
N ASP A 149 19.86 1.91 34.90
CA ASP A 149 20.17 1.07 36.05
C ASP A 149 20.60 1.89 37.27
N LYS A 150 21.38 2.95 37.07
CA LYS A 150 21.77 3.89 38.15
C LYS A 150 20.57 4.62 38.75
N VAL A 151 19.66 5.14 37.93
CA VAL A 151 18.48 5.87 38.41
C VAL A 151 17.45 4.91 39.01
N GLN A 152 17.26 3.73 38.41
CA GLN A 152 16.42 2.67 38.99
C GLN A 152 16.95 2.25 40.37
N THR A 153 18.26 2.01 40.48
CA THR A 153 18.89 1.67 41.76
C THR A 153 18.74 2.79 42.78
N ALA A 154 18.90 4.05 42.38
CA ALA A 154 18.71 5.21 43.26
C ALA A 154 17.25 5.35 43.71
N LEU A 155 16.28 5.14 42.81
CA LEU A 155 14.85 5.16 43.12
C LEU A 155 14.47 4.02 44.06
N GLN A 156 14.94 2.80 43.83
CA GLN A 156 14.70 1.65 44.71
C GLN A 156 15.34 1.83 46.10
N GLN A 157 16.52 2.43 46.16
CA GLN A 157 17.16 2.75 47.44
C GLN A 157 16.39 3.83 48.19
N ALA A 158 15.88 4.84 47.48
CA ALA A 158 15.07 5.89 48.05
C ALA A 158 13.68 5.37 48.47
N GLU A 159 13.08 4.43 47.74
CA GLU A 159 11.84 3.74 48.12
C GLU A 159 12.01 2.94 49.40
N ARG A 160 13.12 2.19 49.54
CA ARG A 160 13.48 1.48 50.78
C ARG A 160 13.71 2.45 51.95
N ALA A 161 14.21 3.66 51.68
CA ALA A 161 14.37 4.70 52.70
C ALA A 161 13.01 5.34 53.08
N ALA A 162 12.11 5.58 52.11
CA ALA A 162 10.77 6.10 52.35
C ALA A 162 9.88 5.10 53.12
N GLN A 163 10.07 3.79 52.90
CA GLN A 163 9.46 2.72 53.70
C GLN A 163 9.83 2.83 55.20
N ALA A 164 11.00 3.38 55.53
CA ALA A 164 11.43 3.60 56.90
C ALA A 164 10.87 4.90 57.52
N GLU A 165 10.35 5.83 56.71
CA GLU A 165 9.80 7.13 57.15
C GLU A 165 8.26 7.22 57.13
N GLU A 166 7.53 6.13 56.82
CA GLU A 166 6.06 6.02 56.81
C GLU A 166 5.33 7.09 55.94
N SER A 167 6.00 7.67 54.93
CA SER A 167 5.38 8.60 53.97
C SER A 167 4.74 7.85 52.80
N MET A 168 3.40 7.73 52.77
CA MET A 168 2.68 7.07 51.65
C MET A 168 2.81 7.82 50.31
N LEU A 169 2.87 9.16 50.34
CA LEU A 169 2.94 10.01 49.14
C LEU A 169 4.28 9.87 48.40
N ASP A 170 5.38 9.69 49.12
CA ASP A 170 6.70 9.51 48.49
C ASP A 170 6.81 8.14 47.81
N ARG A 171 6.20 7.10 48.40
CA ARG A 171 6.18 5.75 47.85
C ARG A 171 5.46 5.68 46.50
N GLU A 172 4.25 6.23 46.40
CA GLU A 172 3.48 6.22 45.14
C GLU A 172 4.17 7.01 44.03
N SER A 173 4.77 8.15 44.36
CA SER A 173 5.55 8.97 43.43
C SER A 173 6.79 8.21 42.91
N MET A 174 7.46 7.45 43.78
CA MET A 174 8.62 6.62 43.42
C MET A 174 8.26 5.42 42.55
N GLU A 175 7.19 4.70 42.90
CA GLU A 175 6.66 3.60 42.09
C GLU A 175 6.28 4.08 40.68
N ALA A 176 5.63 5.25 40.58
CA ALA A 176 5.30 5.89 39.31
C ALA A 176 6.56 6.30 38.51
N ALA A 177 7.61 6.81 39.18
CA ALA A 177 8.88 7.15 38.55
C ALA A 177 9.59 5.90 38.01
N LEU A 178 9.62 4.80 38.77
CA LEU A 178 10.18 3.52 38.33
C LEU A 178 9.43 2.94 37.12
N ALA A 179 8.09 2.98 37.14
CA ALA A 179 7.27 2.54 36.02
C ALA A 179 7.51 3.38 34.76
N SER A 180 7.61 4.71 34.90
CA SER A 180 7.92 5.62 33.80
C SER A 180 9.31 5.36 33.22
N MET A 181 10.27 5.05 34.10
CA MET A 181 11.61 4.67 33.70
C MET A 181 11.56 3.40 32.85
N ARG A 182 10.93 2.33 33.34
CA ARG A 182 10.83 1.04 32.64
C ARG A 182 10.18 1.20 31.26
N TYR A 183 9.16 2.05 31.17
CA TYR A 183 8.53 2.39 29.90
C TYR A 183 9.51 3.04 28.91
N LEU A 184 10.34 3.98 29.38
CA LEU A 184 11.39 4.60 28.56
C LEU A 184 12.44 3.58 28.09
N TRP A 185 12.78 2.62 28.93
CA TRP A 185 13.69 1.54 28.59
C TRP A 185 13.14 0.67 27.44
N ASP A 186 11.89 0.23 27.56
CA ASP A 186 11.24 -0.59 26.53
C ASP A 186 11.07 0.18 25.21
N LEU A 187 10.78 1.49 25.29
CA LEU A 187 10.76 2.36 24.12
C LEU A 187 12.14 2.44 23.45
N LEU A 188 13.21 2.57 24.25
CA LEU A 188 14.57 2.59 23.74
C LEU A 188 14.93 1.26 23.08
N ASP A 189 14.55 0.14 23.69
CA ASP A 189 14.74 -1.21 23.16
C ASP A 189 14.06 -1.36 21.79
N LEU A 190 12.78 -1.03 21.71
CA LEU A 190 12.01 -1.05 20.46
C LEU A 190 12.61 -0.12 19.39
N SER A 191 13.01 1.10 19.76
CA SER A 191 13.50 2.10 18.80
C SER A 191 14.83 1.75 18.14
N THR A 192 15.52 0.73 18.64
CA THR A 192 16.85 0.34 18.17
C THR A 192 16.91 -1.11 17.70
N ALA A 193 15.78 -1.80 17.64
CA ALA A 193 15.66 -3.12 17.02
C ALA A 193 15.66 -3.00 15.48
N ASP A 194 16.42 -3.88 14.82
CA ASP A 194 16.56 -3.90 13.35
C ASP A 194 15.27 -4.34 12.64
N ASN A 195 14.59 -5.30 13.24
CA ASN A 195 13.29 -5.79 12.83
C ASN A 195 12.46 -5.93 14.10
N LEU A 196 11.60 -4.94 14.33
CA LEU A 196 10.81 -4.84 15.54
C LEU A 196 9.86 -6.03 15.70
N ALA A 197 9.20 -6.42 14.61
CA ALA A 197 8.28 -7.55 14.62
C ALA A 197 9.01 -8.86 14.99
N LEU A 198 10.20 -9.10 14.44
CA LEU A 198 10.99 -10.29 14.77
C LEU A 198 11.47 -10.27 16.23
N HIS A 199 11.91 -9.12 16.74
CA HIS A 199 12.31 -8.97 18.15
C HIS A 199 11.17 -9.30 19.10
N ILE A 200 9.99 -8.74 18.83
CA ILE A 200 8.77 -9.00 19.61
C ILE A 200 8.35 -10.47 19.48
N GLY A 201 8.42 -11.05 18.27
CA GLY A 201 8.09 -12.45 18.03
C GLY A 201 8.98 -13.40 18.86
N ASN A 202 10.30 -13.16 18.88
CA ASN A 202 11.22 -13.95 19.71
C ASN A 202 10.88 -13.85 21.20
N LEU A 203 10.58 -12.65 21.69
CA LEU A 203 10.14 -12.45 23.08
C LEU A 203 8.86 -13.24 23.37
N LEU A 204 7.92 -13.28 22.43
CA LEU A 204 6.67 -14.03 22.61
C LEU A 204 6.91 -15.53 22.65
N CYS A 205 7.80 -16.07 21.82
CA CYS A 205 8.19 -17.49 21.92
C CYS A 205 8.76 -17.82 23.30
N GLU A 206 9.64 -16.98 23.85
CA GLU A 206 10.18 -17.15 25.22
C GLU A 206 9.06 -17.08 26.26
N CYS A 207 8.12 -16.14 26.10
CA CYS A 207 6.96 -16.02 26.96
C CYS A 207 6.04 -17.25 26.88
N GLU A 208 5.79 -17.77 25.68
CA GLU A 208 5.01 -18.98 25.49
C GLU A 208 5.62 -20.16 26.22
N GLU A 209 6.93 -20.42 26.03
CA GLU A 209 7.64 -21.51 26.73
C GLU A 209 7.49 -21.41 28.25
N HIS A 210 7.67 -20.22 28.81
CA HIS A 210 7.52 -19.99 30.25
C HIS A 210 6.06 -20.14 30.72
N TYR A 211 5.11 -19.67 29.93
CA TYR A 211 3.69 -19.80 30.23
C TYR A 211 3.25 -21.27 30.22
N TYR A 212 3.68 -22.06 29.23
CA TYR A 212 3.48 -23.52 29.20
C TYR A 212 4.05 -24.19 30.46
N GLN A 213 5.28 -23.84 30.87
CA GLN A 213 5.89 -24.39 32.07
C GLN A 213 5.08 -24.05 33.34
N GLN A 214 4.56 -22.83 33.44
CA GLN A 214 3.72 -22.42 34.58
C GLN A 214 2.40 -23.20 34.63
N VAL A 215 1.71 -23.33 33.49
CA VAL A 215 0.46 -24.10 33.38
C VAL A 215 0.69 -25.58 33.72
N LEU A 216 1.80 -26.18 33.27
CA LEU A 216 2.11 -27.59 33.52
C LEU A 216 2.59 -27.88 34.95
N SER A 217 3.39 -26.98 35.53
CA SER A 217 3.97 -27.18 36.87
C SER A 217 2.99 -26.89 38.00
N ASN A 218 1.91 -26.15 37.75
CA ASN A 218 1.01 -25.59 38.77
C ASN A 218 1.76 -24.77 39.85
N GLU A 219 3.02 -24.42 39.58
CA GLU A 219 3.86 -23.56 40.40
C GLU A 219 3.91 -22.20 39.72
N THR A 220 3.33 -21.19 40.37
CA THR A 220 3.67 -19.78 40.10
C THR A 220 5.10 -19.54 40.61
N ASN A 221 6.07 -20.14 39.92
CA ASN A 221 7.48 -19.86 40.18
C ASN A 221 7.68 -18.37 39.99
N GLY A 222 8.18 -17.71 41.05
CA GLY A 222 8.35 -16.27 41.19
C GLY A 222 9.38 -15.70 40.21
N ASN A 223 9.09 -15.79 38.92
CA ASN A 223 9.79 -15.06 37.90
C ASN A 223 9.46 -13.57 38.10
N PRO A 224 10.45 -12.69 38.29
CA PRO A 224 10.22 -11.25 38.48
C PRO A 224 9.54 -10.57 37.29
N TYR A 225 9.44 -11.25 36.14
CA TYR A 225 8.73 -10.79 34.95
C TYR A 225 7.42 -11.55 34.79
N ALA A 226 6.30 -10.81 34.82
CA ALA A 226 5.00 -11.34 34.45
C ALA A 226 5.02 -11.60 32.93
N VAL A 227 4.89 -12.87 32.57
CA VAL A 227 4.94 -13.37 31.19
C VAL A 227 3.64 -13.08 30.44
N ALA A 228 2.56 -12.92 31.20
CA ALA A 228 1.23 -12.58 30.73
C ALA A 228 0.73 -11.30 31.43
N TYR A 229 -0.15 -10.56 30.77
CA TYR A 229 -0.76 -9.36 31.33
C TYR A 229 -2.20 -9.18 30.84
N PRO A 230 -3.10 -8.59 31.66
CA PRO A 230 -4.45 -8.27 31.23
C PRO A 230 -4.44 -7.07 30.26
N PRO A 231 -5.03 -7.19 29.05
CA PRO A 231 -5.05 -6.10 28.07
C PRO A 231 -5.84 -4.88 28.56
N GLN A 232 -6.85 -5.07 29.41
CA GLN A 232 -7.64 -4.00 30.02
C GLN A 232 -6.75 -3.03 30.82
N ARG A 233 -5.78 -3.54 31.59
CA ARG A 233 -4.83 -2.74 32.36
C ARG A 233 -3.93 -1.89 31.45
N ALA A 234 -3.41 -2.50 30.39
CA ALA A 234 -2.58 -1.81 29.40
C ALA A 234 -3.37 -0.68 28.71
N ALA A 235 -4.64 -0.93 28.37
CA ALA A 235 -5.51 0.05 27.74
C ALA A 235 -5.77 1.27 28.65
N LEU A 236 -6.01 1.04 29.94
CA LEU A 236 -6.18 2.11 30.92
C LEU A 236 -4.90 2.92 31.12
N ARG A 237 -3.73 2.26 31.19
CA ARG A 237 -2.44 2.95 31.27
C ARG A 237 -2.19 3.81 30.04
N ALA A 238 -2.50 3.31 28.84
CA ALA A 238 -2.38 4.10 27.61
C ALA A 238 -3.31 5.31 27.62
N LEU A 239 -4.57 5.12 28.04
CA LEU A 239 -5.56 6.20 28.13
C LEU A 239 -5.14 7.26 29.15
N ALA A 240 -4.59 6.86 30.30
CA ALA A 240 -4.09 7.78 31.33
C ALA A 240 -2.95 8.67 30.83
N GLN A 241 -2.13 8.21 29.87
CA GLN A 241 -1.06 9.02 29.28
C GLN A 241 -1.55 10.10 28.31
N VAL A 242 -2.76 9.94 27.77
CA VAL A 242 -3.33 10.86 26.76
C VAL A 242 -4.50 11.68 27.30
N SER A 243 -5.10 11.26 28.43
CA SER A 243 -6.16 12.00 29.10
C SER A 243 -5.58 13.12 29.97
N PRO A 244 -6.03 14.38 29.82
CA PRO A 244 -5.61 15.46 30.70
C PRO A 244 -6.25 15.38 32.10
N GLU A 245 -7.40 14.74 32.22
CA GLU A 245 -8.13 14.56 33.47
C GLU A 245 -7.85 13.16 34.05
N PRO A 246 -7.71 13.04 35.39
CA PRO A 246 -7.50 11.76 36.04
C PRO A 246 -8.70 10.85 35.80
N LEU A 247 -8.43 9.64 35.31
CA LEU A 247 -9.45 8.64 35.06
C LEU A 247 -9.88 7.97 36.38
N PRO A 248 -11.14 7.53 36.49
CA PRO A 248 -11.59 6.70 37.60
C PRO A 248 -10.70 5.47 37.74
N ALA A 249 -10.34 5.13 38.98
CA ALA A 249 -9.59 3.91 39.27
C ALA A 249 -10.43 2.67 38.92
N LEU A 250 -9.77 1.59 38.53
CA LEU A 250 -10.41 0.29 38.36
C LEU A 250 -10.62 -0.28 39.77
N GLU A 251 -11.85 -0.20 40.29
CA GLU A 251 -12.15 -0.61 41.66
C GLU A 251 -12.31 -2.14 41.81
N GLU A 252 -12.71 -2.85 40.74
CA GLU A 252 -12.96 -4.30 40.73
C GLU A 252 -12.56 -4.95 39.39
N GLU A 253 -12.31 -6.27 39.39
CA GLU A 253 -12.15 -7.10 38.17
C GLU A 253 -13.51 -7.19 37.44
N GLY A 254 -13.79 -6.22 36.56
CA GLY A 254 -15.04 -6.16 35.82
C GLY A 254 -15.01 -5.16 34.66
N ASP A 255 -16.17 -4.92 34.06
CA ASP A 255 -16.33 -3.97 32.96
C ASP A 255 -15.88 -2.57 33.38
N TYR A 256 -15.02 -1.94 32.58
CA TYR A 256 -14.65 -0.55 32.77
C TYR A 256 -15.37 0.34 31.76
N ARG A 257 -16.31 1.16 32.24
CA ARG A 257 -17.06 2.11 31.42
C ARG A 257 -16.81 3.54 31.88
N HIS A 258 -16.33 4.38 30.98
CA HIS A 258 -16.11 5.81 31.23
C HIS A 258 -16.53 6.64 30.03
N ALA A 259 -17.26 7.72 30.27
CA ALA A 259 -17.67 8.65 29.22
C ALA A 259 -17.55 10.09 29.71
N ASP A 260 -16.79 10.90 28.98
CA ASP A 260 -16.66 12.34 29.19
C ASP A 260 -16.83 13.12 27.87
N ASN A 261 -16.47 14.40 27.84
CA ASN A 261 -16.59 15.23 26.64
C ASN A 261 -15.63 14.82 25.50
N GLN A 262 -14.60 14.05 25.80
CA GLN A 262 -13.53 13.68 24.90
C GLN A 262 -13.51 12.18 24.59
N TRP A 263 -13.80 11.33 25.57
CA TRP A 263 -13.60 9.90 25.53
C TRP A 263 -14.89 9.15 25.82
N PHE A 264 -15.14 8.11 25.01
CA PHE A 264 -16.02 7.01 25.35
C PHE A 264 -15.15 5.75 25.50
N VAL A 265 -15.26 5.05 26.62
CA VAL A 265 -14.41 3.92 26.97
C VAL A 265 -15.30 2.79 27.45
N ASP A 266 -15.18 1.62 26.83
CA ASP A 266 -15.90 0.39 27.18
C ASP A 266 -14.93 -0.78 27.07
N LEU A 267 -14.35 -1.19 28.20
CA LEU A 267 -13.34 -2.23 28.26
C LEU A 267 -13.86 -3.42 29.04
N ASP A 268 -14.19 -4.49 28.33
CA ASP A 268 -14.55 -5.77 28.93
C ASP A 268 -13.30 -6.46 29.53
N PRO A 269 -13.48 -7.32 30.55
CA PRO A 269 -12.42 -8.21 30.99
C PRO A 269 -12.14 -9.24 29.89
N VAL A 270 -10.89 -9.30 29.44
CA VAL A 270 -10.42 -10.18 28.36
C VAL A 270 -9.25 -11.00 28.89
N HIS A 271 -9.11 -12.24 28.40
CA HIS A 271 -7.99 -13.11 28.78
C HIS A 271 -6.64 -12.47 28.51
N GLU A 272 -5.64 -12.87 29.29
CA GLU A 272 -4.31 -12.28 29.28
C GLU A 272 -3.61 -12.43 27.92
N LEU A 273 -2.77 -11.46 27.59
CA LEU A 273 -1.86 -11.50 26.45
C LEU A 273 -0.45 -11.84 26.95
N LEU A 274 0.31 -12.58 26.13
CA LEU A 274 1.72 -12.84 26.40
C LEU A 274 2.59 -11.65 26.00
N GLY A 275 3.77 -11.53 26.60
CA GLY A 275 4.77 -10.53 26.24
C GLY A 275 4.80 -9.30 27.14
N ASN A 276 5.26 -8.18 26.62
CA ASN A 276 5.44 -6.96 27.39
C ASN A 276 4.23 -6.02 27.29
N GLU A 277 3.59 -5.74 28.42
CA GLU A 277 2.47 -4.80 28.55
C GLU A 277 2.74 -3.44 27.90
N ASN A 278 3.98 -2.95 27.99
CA ASN A 278 4.38 -1.66 27.45
C ASN A 278 4.33 -1.61 25.91
N HIS A 279 4.39 -2.76 25.21
CA HIS A 279 4.14 -2.82 23.77
C HIS A 279 2.71 -2.43 23.44
N LEU A 280 1.73 -2.95 24.19
CA LEU A 280 0.33 -2.61 24.01
C LEU A 280 0.03 -1.16 24.42
N VAL A 281 0.67 -0.68 25.49
CA VAL A 281 0.59 0.73 25.90
C VAL A 281 1.07 1.65 24.77
N LEU A 282 2.24 1.38 24.18
CA LEU A 282 2.79 2.16 23.08
C LEU A 282 1.90 2.12 21.84
N LEU A 283 1.37 0.94 21.50
CA LEU A 283 0.44 0.75 20.39
C LEU A 283 -0.79 1.65 20.57
N LEU A 284 -1.46 1.56 21.72
CA LEU A 284 -2.67 2.32 22.01
C LEU A 284 -2.38 3.82 22.15
N GLU A 285 -1.29 4.22 22.79
CA GLU A 285 -0.87 5.62 22.90
C GLU A 285 -0.75 6.27 21.50
N ASN A 286 -0.14 5.56 20.54
CA ASN A 286 -0.02 6.05 19.17
C ASN A 286 -1.38 6.18 18.47
N LEU A 287 -2.27 5.18 18.62
CA LEU A 287 -3.62 5.24 18.05
C LEU A 287 -4.46 6.35 18.68
N LEU A 288 -4.44 6.48 20.01
CA LEU A 288 -5.22 7.45 20.76
C LEU A 288 -4.73 8.89 20.50
N LYS A 289 -3.41 9.15 20.45
CA LYS A 289 -2.86 10.45 20.05
C LYS A 289 -3.25 10.81 18.61
N ASN A 290 -3.32 9.82 17.72
CA ASN A 290 -3.80 10.03 16.37
C ASN A 290 -5.28 10.40 16.33
N ALA A 291 -6.11 9.66 17.06
CA ALA A 291 -7.53 9.94 17.21
C ALA A 291 -7.81 11.33 17.77
N GLN A 292 -7.12 11.75 18.84
CA GLN A 292 -7.25 13.07 19.44
C GLN A 292 -6.92 14.23 18.48
N PHE A 293 -5.91 14.04 17.63
CA PHE A 293 -5.51 15.08 16.69
C PHE A 293 -6.58 15.32 15.63
N PHE A 294 -7.13 14.24 15.04
CA PHE A 294 -8.10 14.36 13.96
C PHE A 294 -9.50 14.73 14.45
N SER A 295 -9.89 14.29 15.65
CA SER A 295 -11.18 14.63 16.28
C SER A 295 -11.35 16.13 16.56
N ARG A 296 -10.26 16.85 16.83
CA ARG A 296 -10.31 18.30 17.13
C ARG A 296 -10.25 19.18 15.87
N LYS A 297 -10.22 18.60 14.67
CA LYS A 297 -10.11 19.36 13.42
C LYS A 297 -11.39 20.17 13.17
N ARG A 298 -11.22 21.45 12.80
CA ARG A 298 -12.33 22.39 12.56
C ARG A 298 -13.30 21.81 11.51
N GLY A 299 -14.58 21.76 11.86
CA GLY A 299 -15.64 21.19 11.01
C GLY A 299 -16.20 19.85 11.48
N TYR A 300 -15.49 19.15 12.38
CA TYR A 300 -15.87 17.82 12.89
C TYR A 300 -16.21 17.79 14.39
N SER A 301 -16.56 18.96 14.97
CA SER A 301 -16.95 19.05 16.37
C SER A 301 -18.27 18.33 16.62
N SER A 302 -18.33 17.60 17.74
CA SER A 302 -19.48 16.80 18.15
C SER A 302 -19.94 17.22 19.54
N PRO A 303 -21.25 17.14 19.84
CA PRO A 303 -21.75 17.24 21.21
C PRO A 303 -21.51 15.99 22.06
N PHE A 304 -21.00 14.91 21.47
CA PHE A 304 -20.63 13.66 22.13
C PHE A 304 -19.11 13.45 22.05
N ALA A 305 -18.58 12.56 22.90
CA ALA A 305 -17.17 12.16 22.87
C ALA A 305 -16.71 11.83 21.43
N PRO A 306 -15.72 12.55 20.88
CA PRO A 306 -15.30 12.35 19.50
C PRO A 306 -14.30 11.20 19.33
N VAL A 307 -13.87 10.54 20.40
CA VAL A 307 -12.99 9.36 20.37
C VAL A 307 -13.58 8.26 21.24
N ALA A 308 -13.67 7.04 20.69
CA ALA A 308 -14.12 5.85 21.41
C ALA A 308 -13.02 4.78 21.44
N LEU A 309 -12.81 4.17 22.61
CA LEU A 309 -11.93 3.03 22.82
C LEU A 309 -12.76 1.87 23.36
N THR A 310 -12.74 0.74 22.66
CA THR A 310 -13.40 -0.49 23.12
C THR A 310 -12.44 -1.66 23.16
N LEU A 311 -12.63 -2.55 24.12
CA LEU A 311 -11.91 -3.81 24.27
C LEU A 311 -12.93 -4.92 24.57
N TYR A 312 -12.88 -5.99 23.80
CA TYR A 312 -13.68 -7.19 24.02
C TYR A 312 -12.94 -8.42 23.49
N GLU A 313 -13.38 -9.60 23.87
CA GLU A 313 -12.82 -10.86 23.36
C GLU A 313 -13.71 -11.45 22.27
N GLN A 314 -13.10 -11.90 21.19
CA GLN A 314 -13.80 -12.61 20.13
C GLN A 314 -12.93 -13.74 19.59
N GLN A 315 -13.44 -14.98 19.64
CA GLN A 315 -12.77 -16.16 19.09
C GLN A 315 -11.32 -16.34 19.61
N GLY A 316 -11.09 -16.09 20.90
CA GLY A 316 -9.75 -16.18 21.49
C GLY A 316 -8.79 -15.05 21.08
N HIS A 317 -9.31 -13.94 20.56
CA HIS A 317 -8.54 -12.74 20.28
C HIS A 317 -9.05 -11.56 21.11
N ALA A 318 -8.11 -10.83 21.72
CA ALA A 318 -8.36 -9.53 22.28
C ALA A 318 -8.56 -8.52 21.13
N CYS A 319 -9.78 -8.01 21.02
CA CYS A 319 -10.20 -7.09 19.98
C CYS A 319 -10.27 -5.67 20.55
N LEU A 320 -9.34 -4.82 20.11
CA LEU A 320 -9.24 -3.41 20.46
C LEU A 320 -9.74 -2.57 19.29
N ARG A 321 -10.74 -1.70 19.54
CA ARG A 321 -11.18 -0.72 18.53
C ARG A 321 -10.94 0.69 19.03
N VAL A 322 -10.30 1.49 18.18
CA VAL A 322 -10.15 2.94 18.38
C VAL A 322 -10.87 3.64 17.25
N TYR A 323 -12.00 4.25 17.56
CA TYR A 323 -12.77 5.08 16.65
C TYR A 323 -12.50 6.56 16.95
N ASN A 324 -12.34 7.35 15.90
CA ASN A 324 -12.30 8.79 16.01
C ASN A 324 -13.16 9.45 14.95
N ARG A 325 -13.94 10.45 15.35
CA ARG A 325 -14.59 11.35 14.40
C ARG A 325 -13.53 12.15 13.64
N GLY A 326 -13.79 12.45 12.37
CA GLY A 326 -12.86 13.25 11.57
C GLY A 326 -12.95 12.97 10.08
N PRO A 327 -12.03 13.55 9.30
CA PRO A 327 -11.97 13.30 7.87
C PRO A 327 -11.62 11.83 7.59
N HIS A 328 -12.25 11.28 6.56
CA HIS A 328 -11.93 9.96 6.04
C HIS A 328 -10.49 9.86 5.55
N LEU A 329 -9.91 8.67 5.66
CA LEU A 329 -8.67 8.31 4.97
C LEU A 329 -8.94 8.23 3.47
N ARG A 330 -8.11 8.91 2.68
CA ARG A 330 -8.08 8.77 1.22
C ARG A 330 -7.50 7.40 0.86
N ASP A 331 -7.99 6.79 -0.21
CA ASP A 331 -7.53 5.46 -0.64
C ASP A 331 -6.04 5.43 -0.99
N GLU A 332 -5.51 6.53 -1.56
CA GLU A 332 -4.07 6.71 -1.84
C GLU A 332 -3.19 6.67 -0.59
N ASP A 333 -3.69 7.19 0.54
CA ASP A 333 -2.95 7.23 1.81
C ASP A 333 -2.99 5.87 2.50
N ARG A 334 -4.03 5.06 2.26
CA ARG A 334 -4.25 3.77 2.94
C ARG A 334 -3.13 2.76 2.65
N GLN A 335 -2.58 2.76 1.43
CA GLN A 335 -1.48 1.86 1.04
C GLN A 335 -0.16 2.19 1.75
N ASN A 336 0.04 3.46 2.10
CA ASN A 336 1.30 3.94 2.69
C ASN A 336 1.15 4.21 4.20
N LEU A 337 -0.03 3.99 4.79
CA LEU A 337 -0.37 4.38 6.15
C LEU A 337 0.59 3.82 7.21
N PHE A 338 1.08 2.60 6.98
CA PHE A 338 2.00 1.88 7.87
C PHE A 338 3.46 1.96 7.41
N GLN A 339 3.78 2.74 6.38
CA GLN A 339 5.17 2.91 5.93
C GLN A 339 5.94 3.83 6.85
N LEU A 340 7.21 3.48 7.06
CA LEU A 340 8.13 4.27 7.87
C LEU A 340 8.27 5.69 7.32
N GLY A 341 8.00 6.70 8.14
CA GLY A 341 8.17 8.10 7.76
C GLY A 341 6.96 8.74 7.09
N PHE A 342 5.89 7.98 6.83
CA PHE A 342 4.68 8.52 6.21
C PHE A 342 3.84 9.32 7.22
N SER A 343 3.47 10.55 6.85
CA SER A 343 2.58 11.39 7.65
C SER A 343 1.84 12.37 6.76
N THR A 344 0.52 12.48 6.96
CA THR A 344 -0.32 13.48 6.28
C THR A 344 -0.38 14.81 7.03
N ARG A 345 0.30 14.92 8.18
CA ARG A 345 0.33 16.15 8.98
C ARG A 345 1.36 17.13 8.44
N ARG A 346 1.03 18.44 8.46
CA ARG A 346 1.96 19.49 8.05
C ARG A 346 3.14 19.55 9.03
N VAL A 347 4.37 19.63 8.49
CA VAL A 347 5.64 19.61 9.23
C VAL A 347 5.74 20.69 10.32
N GLN A 348 5.01 21.81 10.19
CA GLN A 348 5.00 22.89 11.19
C GLN A 348 4.15 22.60 12.44
N GLU A 349 3.20 21.67 12.38
CA GLU A 349 2.24 21.42 13.48
C GLU A 349 2.63 20.20 14.33
N HIS A 350 3.60 19.39 13.89
CA HIS A 350 4.02 18.17 14.60
C HIS A 350 5.52 17.90 14.53
N HIS A 351 6.11 17.58 15.68
CA HIS A 351 7.47 17.06 15.81
C HIS A 351 7.59 15.56 15.44
N GLY A 352 6.47 14.91 15.08
CA GLY A 352 6.41 13.48 14.80
C GLY A 352 6.85 13.15 13.36
N ARG A 353 7.90 12.34 13.21
CA ARG A 353 8.47 11.91 11.93
C ARG A 353 7.66 10.83 11.18
N GLY A 354 6.35 10.68 11.44
CA GLY A 354 5.54 9.63 10.80
C GLY A 354 5.90 8.20 11.22
N LEU A 355 6.33 8.00 12.47
CA LEU A 355 6.76 6.70 12.99
C LEU A 355 5.66 5.94 13.75
N GLY A 356 4.62 6.64 14.24
CA GLY A 356 3.66 6.05 15.19
C GLY A 356 2.86 4.87 14.63
N LEU A 357 2.27 5.01 13.44
CA LEU A 357 1.51 3.91 12.83
C LEU A 357 2.41 2.77 12.34
N TYR A 358 3.66 3.06 11.99
CA TYR A 358 4.67 2.03 11.73
C TYR A 358 4.90 1.15 12.96
N PHE A 359 5.12 1.76 14.14
CA PHE A 359 5.26 1.00 15.39
C PHE A 359 4.03 0.16 15.71
N VAL A 360 2.83 0.72 15.55
CA VAL A 360 1.58 -0.02 15.72
C VAL A 360 1.57 -1.28 14.86
N ASN A 361 1.86 -1.15 13.57
CA ASN A 361 1.86 -2.28 12.64
C ASN A 361 2.92 -3.33 12.97
N GLU A 362 4.13 -2.91 13.33
CA GLU A 362 5.21 -3.83 13.66
C GLU A 362 4.98 -4.55 15.00
N ILE A 363 4.39 -3.88 16.00
CA ILE A 363 3.96 -4.52 17.25
C ILE A 363 2.88 -5.56 16.94
N VAL A 364 1.84 -5.20 16.18
CA VAL A 364 0.77 -6.14 15.82
C VAL A 364 1.32 -7.36 15.08
N LYS A 365 2.23 -7.17 14.12
CA LYS A 365 2.90 -8.28 13.42
C LYS A 365 3.74 -9.14 14.36
N GLY A 366 4.47 -8.52 15.28
CA GLY A 366 5.27 -9.24 16.27
C GLY A 366 4.40 -10.13 17.16
N TYR A 367 3.21 -9.66 17.52
CA TYR A 367 2.17 -10.42 18.22
C TYR A 367 1.37 -11.37 17.34
N GLU A 368 1.75 -11.56 16.07
CA GLU A 368 1.03 -12.36 15.07
C GLU A 368 -0.47 -11.98 14.96
N GLY A 369 -0.75 -10.72 15.28
CA GLY A 369 -2.08 -10.15 15.26
C GLY A 369 -2.46 -9.57 13.91
N GLN A 370 -3.63 -8.96 13.88
CA GLN A 370 -4.18 -8.30 12.69
C GLN A 370 -4.58 -6.87 13.02
N ILE A 371 -4.28 -5.94 12.10
CA ILE A 371 -4.77 -4.56 12.18
C ILE A 371 -5.55 -4.22 10.92
N ALA A 372 -6.77 -3.72 11.11
CA ALA A 372 -7.64 -3.23 10.05
C ALA A 372 -7.96 -1.76 10.28
N VAL A 373 -8.11 -1.01 9.19
CA VAL A 373 -8.55 0.39 9.22
C VAL A 373 -9.73 0.56 8.27
N ARG A 374 -10.79 1.21 8.74
CA ARG A 374 -12.00 1.47 7.94
C ARG A 374 -12.50 2.90 8.14
N ASN A 375 -13.02 3.49 7.06
CA ASN A 375 -13.77 4.73 7.15
C ASN A 375 -15.20 4.40 7.58
N ILE A 376 -15.70 5.14 8.56
CA ILE A 376 -17.08 5.07 9.02
C ILE A 376 -17.82 6.24 8.39
N SER A 377 -18.95 5.97 7.74
CA SER A 377 -19.82 7.00 7.17
C SER A 377 -21.14 7.03 7.93
N THR A 378 -21.69 8.23 8.12
CA THR A 378 -23.05 8.38 8.66
C THR A 378 -24.06 7.78 7.68
N PRO A 379 -24.83 6.75 8.07
CA PRO A 379 -25.77 6.11 7.16
C PRO A 379 -27.01 6.98 6.95
N GLU A 380 -27.53 6.99 5.73
CA GLU A 380 -28.89 7.46 5.45
C GLU A 380 -29.88 6.51 6.14
N THR A 381 -30.70 7.07 7.02
CA THR A 381 -31.51 6.27 7.94
C THR A 381 -32.85 6.94 8.14
N GLN A 382 -33.87 6.15 8.41
CA GLN A 382 -35.18 6.65 8.75
C GLN A 382 -35.58 6.13 10.12
N TYR A 383 -36.08 7.02 10.96
CA TYR A 383 -36.50 6.72 12.31
C TYR A 383 -38.00 6.90 12.45
N THR A 384 -38.64 6.01 13.18
CA THR A 384 -39.99 6.20 13.70
C THR A 384 -39.87 6.59 15.17
N VAL A 385 -40.22 7.83 15.48
CA VAL A 385 -40.15 8.42 16.81
C VAL A 385 -41.54 8.45 17.42
N ARG A 386 -41.73 7.74 18.52
CA ARG A 386 -42.98 7.69 19.28
C ARG A 386 -42.78 8.39 20.62
N ILE A 387 -43.58 9.43 20.83
CA ILE A 387 -43.50 10.36 21.96
C ILE A 387 -44.77 10.19 22.78
N GLN A 388 -44.65 9.80 24.04
CA GLN A 388 -45.79 9.66 24.95
C GLN A 388 -45.77 10.77 26.00
N LEU A 389 -46.88 11.49 26.14
CA LEU A 389 -47.03 12.60 27.07
C LEU A 389 -47.87 12.21 28.30
N GLU A 390 -47.76 12.99 29.38
CA GLU A 390 -48.46 12.73 30.66
C GLU A 390 -49.99 12.87 30.56
N ASN A 391 -50.47 13.69 29.62
CA ASN A 391 -51.90 13.83 29.31
C ASN A 391 -52.50 12.60 28.57
N GLY A 392 -51.69 11.56 28.30
CA GLY A 392 -52.08 10.36 27.55
C GLY A 392 -52.01 10.50 26.03
N GLU A 393 -51.59 11.66 25.52
CA GLU A 393 -51.37 11.89 24.10
C GLU A 393 -50.13 11.14 23.62
N ILE A 394 -50.25 10.48 22.46
CA ILE A 394 -49.16 9.74 21.82
C ILE A 394 -48.98 10.31 20.42
N ILE A 395 -47.79 10.84 20.16
CA ILE A 395 -47.39 11.41 18.88
C ILE A 395 -46.43 10.41 18.23
N THR A 396 -46.67 10.06 16.97
CA THR A 396 -45.78 9.16 16.21
C THR A 396 -45.38 9.86 14.94
N GLU A 397 -44.09 10.17 14.82
CA GLU A 397 -43.52 10.89 13.70
C GLU A 397 -42.47 10.04 13.01
N ARG A 398 -42.39 10.19 11.68
CA ARG A 398 -41.36 9.56 10.87
C ARG A 398 -40.32 10.61 10.50
N VAL A 399 -39.07 10.35 10.83
CA VAL A 399 -37.95 11.25 10.60
C VAL A 399 -37.02 10.63 9.57
N ASP A 400 -36.89 11.27 8.41
CA ASP A 400 -35.90 10.89 7.41
C ASP A 400 -34.59 11.61 7.71
N VAL A 401 -33.46 10.90 7.69
CA VAL A 401 -32.11 11.44 7.87
C VAL A 401 -31.26 11.13 6.65
N GLU A 402 -30.70 12.17 6.03
CA GLU A 402 -29.87 12.06 4.82
C GLU A 402 -28.67 13.02 4.93
N LEU A 403 -27.58 12.70 4.23
CA LEU A 403 -26.42 13.57 4.12
C LEU A 403 -26.65 14.65 3.05
N GLN A 404 -26.76 15.91 3.47
CA GLN A 404 -26.84 17.08 2.60
C GLN A 404 -25.56 17.92 2.80
N ASP A 405 -24.79 18.15 1.74
CA ASP A 405 -23.48 18.82 1.80
C ASP A 405 -22.53 18.20 2.84
N ASP A 406 -22.41 16.87 2.86
CA ASP A 406 -21.61 16.08 3.81
C ASP A 406 -21.99 16.27 5.30
N LYS A 407 -23.21 16.75 5.57
CA LYS A 407 -23.74 16.89 6.93
C LYS A 407 -25.10 16.23 7.05
N PRO A 408 -25.37 15.52 8.15
CA PRO A 408 -26.66 14.91 8.35
C PRO A 408 -27.70 16.01 8.56
N GLN A 409 -28.79 15.91 7.81
CA GLN A 409 -29.98 16.72 7.96
C GLN A 409 -31.17 15.78 8.15
N CYS A 410 -32.20 16.28 8.81
CA CYS A 410 -33.42 15.56 9.09
C CYS A 410 -34.64 16.31 8.57
N ARG A 411 -35.70 15.56 8.22
CA ARG A 411 -36.99 16.13 7.87
C ARG A 411 -38.15 15.24 8.32
N LEU A 412 -39.32 15.86 8.47
CA LEU A 412 -40.60 15.16 8.50
C LEU A 412 -41.12 14.94 7.07
N PRO A 413 -42.06 14.01 6.84
CA PRO A 413 -42.57 13.73 5.50
C PRO A 413 -43.27 14.96 4.92
N GLY A 414 -42.75 15.49 3.81
CA GLY A 414 -43.28 16.69 3.16
C GLY A 414 -42.76 18.02 3.69
N ALA A 415 -41.84 18.02 4.67
CA ALA A 415 -41.14 19.21 5.14
C ALA A 415 -39.81 19.44 4.40
N GLU A 416 -39.23 20.63 4.57
CA GLU A 416 -37.88 20.95 4.11
C GLU A 416 -36.82 20.27 5.00
N TRP A 417 -35.61 20.10 4.47
CA TRP A 417 -34.48 19.56 5.22
C TRP A 417 -33.94 20.59 6.20
N ASP A 418 -33.73 20.18 7.45
CA ASP A 418 -33.15 21.03 8.49
C ASP A 418 -32.13 20.24 9.32
N ARG A 419 -31.30 20.94 10.11
CA ARG A 419 -30.30 20.34 11.00
C ARG A 419 -30.92 19.73 12.25
N SER A 420 -32.13 20.13 12.60
CA SER A 420 -32.84 19.62 13.76
C SER A 420 -34.35 19.73 13.56
N LEU A 421 -35.09 18.82 14.18
CA LEU A 421 -36.54 18.92 14.31
C LEU A 421 -36.89 19.39 15.71
N GLU A 422 -37.91 20.24 15.83
CA GLU A 422 -38.42 20.70 17.12
C GLU A 422 -39.92 20.39 17.25
N TRP A 423 -40.29 19.81 18.38
CA TRP A 423 -41.67 19.62 18.79
C TRP A 423 -41.95 20.40 20.07
N THR A 424 -43.14 20.96 20.17
CA THR A 424 -43.60 21.67 21.38
C THR A 424 -44.92 21.09 21.84
N PHE A 425 -45.01 20.78 23.14
CA PHE A 425 -46.18 20.16 23.75
C PHE A 425 -46.61 20.91 25.02
N ALA A 426 -47.90 20.80 25.37
CA ALA A 426 -48.44 21.41 26.59
C ALA A 426 -48.18 20.56 27.85
N ALA A 427 -48.03 19.24 27.69
CA ALA A 427 -47.81 18.30 28.78
C ALA A 427 -46.35 17.79 28.82
N PRO A 428 -45.85 17.36 30.00
CA PRO A 428 -44.53 16.74 30.12
C PRO A 428 -44.40 15.41 29.36
N LEU A 429 -43.18 15.11 28.94
CA LEU A 429 -42.79 13.87 28.28
C LEU A 429 -42.66 12.72 29.29
N VAL A 430 -43.29 11.58 29.00
CA VAL A 430 -43.27 10.36 29.84
C VAL A 430 -42.25 9.35 29.31
N SER A 431 -42.30 9.07 28.01
CA SER A 431 -41.39 8.13 27.37
C SER A 431 -41.15 8.51 25.91
N LEU A 432 -39.98 8.12 25.42
CA LEU A 432 -39.58 8.30 24.02
C LEU A 432 -39.11 6.95 23.47
N GLU A 433 -39.72 6.51 22.38
CA GLU A 433 -39.34 5.29 21.68
C GLU A 433 -38.84 5.66 20.27
N VAL A 434 -37.65 5.21 19.91
CA VAL A 434 -37.05 5.45 18.59
C VAL A 434 -36.81 4.09 17.94
N THR A 435 -37.42 3.89 16.77
CA THR A 435 -37.26 2.66 15.99
C THR A 435 -36.58 2.99 14.67
N THR A 436 -35.45 2.37 14.38
CA THR A 436 -34.84 2.46 13.05
C THR A 436 -35.68 1.67 12.03
N THR A 437 -36.13 2.33 10.99
CA THR A 437 -36.98 1.80 9.92
C THR A 437 -36.27 2.00 8.58
N GLY A 438 -35.43 1.04 8.18
CA GLY A 438 -34.67 1.08 6.92
C GLY A 438 -33.21 0.68 7.14
N GLY A 439 -32.75 -0.38 6.46
CA GLY A 439 -31.45 -1.01 6.70
C GLY A 439 -31.55 -2.24 7.63
N ASP A 440 -30.47 -3.03 7.69
CA ASP A 440 -30.37 -4.40 8.24
C ASP A 440 -31.21 -4.62 9.52
N SER A 441 -32.16 -5.56 9.45
CA SER A 441 -33.30 -5.81 10.36
C SER A 441 -32.99 -6.18 11.83
N ARG A 442 -31.78 -5.90 12.32
CA ARG A 442 -31.30 -6.23 13.68
C ARG A 442 -31.39 -5.08 14.69
N GLU A 443 -31.64 -3.84 14.27
CA GLU A 443 -31.72 -2.70 15.18
C GLU A 443 -33.06 -2.70 15.95
N ARG A 444 -32.98 -2.89 17.28
CA ARG A 444 -34.13 -2.93 18.20
C ARG A 444 -34.66 -1.52 18.47
N THR A 445 -35.97 -1.41 18.74
CA THR A 445 -36.59 -0.19 19.27
C THR A 445 -35.88 0.23 20.55
N GLN A 446 -35.32 1.43 20.54
CA GLN A 446 -34.68 2.04 21.70
C GLN A 446 -35.72 2.82 22.48
N ARG A 447 -35.81 2.57 23.78
CA ARG A 447 -36.76 3.25 24.66
C ARG A 447 -36.01 4.01 25.74
N VAL A 448 -36.37 5.29 25.88
CA VAL A 448 -35.88 6.18 26.92
C VAL A 448 -37.03 6.41 27.90
N ASP A 449 -36.85 5.91 29.12
CA ASP A 449 -37.76 6.10 30.26
C ASP A 449 -37.09 6.97 31.34
N GLY A 450 -37.84 7.35 32.37
CA GLY A 450 -37.30 8.06 33.54
C GLY A 450 -37.00 9.54 33.31
N ILE A 451 -37.75 10.18 32.41
CA ILE A 451 -37.56 11.58 32.02
C ILE A 451 -37.98 12.51 33.16
N GLU A 452 -37.07 13.38 33.61
CA GLU A 452 -37.35 14.28 34.72
C GLU A 452 -38.31 15.41 34.31
N SER A 453 -39.15 15.87 35.25
CA SER A 453 -40.11 16.96 35.03
C SER A 453 -39.48 18.35 35.02
N ARG A 454 -38.18 18.48 35.36
CA ARG A 454 -37.42 19.74 35.43
C ARG A 454 -36.01 19.53 34.90
N GLY A 455 -35.39 20.62 34.44
CA GLY A 455 -34.01 20.58 33.94
C GLY A 455 -33.92 20.18 32.47
N LYS A 456 -32.91 20.74 31.78
CA LYS A 456 -32.60 20.38 30.39
C LYS A 456 -31.93 19.00 30.41
N GLN A 457 -32.48 18.05 29.67
CA GLN A 457 -31.99 16.68 29.57
C GLN A 457 -31.57 16.37 28.13
N GLN A 458 -30.55 15.54 27.97
CA GLN A 458 -30.08 15.08 26.67
C GLN A 458 -30.05 13.56 26.65
N PHE A 459 -30.56 12.98 25.57
CA PHE A 459 -30.61 11.54 25.36
C PHE A 459 -29.88 11.23 24.06
N PHE A 460 -28.87 10.39 24.14
CA PHE A 460 -28.10 9.91 22.99
C PHE A 460 -28.59 8.51 22.60
N ASP A 461 -28.34 8.13 21.35
CA ASP A 461 -28.69 6.80 20.83
C ASP A 461 -28.08 5.65 21.66
N PRO A 462 -28.90 4.92 22.45
CA PRO A 462 -28.39 3.84 23.30
C PRO A 462 -28.08 2.56 22.51
N GLY A 463 -28.53 2.45 21.26
CA GLY A 463 -28.22 1.31 20.39
C GLY A 463 -26.78 1.34 19.84
N GLN A 464 -26.13 2.51 19.88
CA GLN A 464 -24.75 2.72 19.44
C GLN A 464 -24.04 3.63 20.46
N PRO A 465 -23.76 3.17 21.68
CA PRO A 465 -23.23 4.02 22.75
C PRO A 465 -21.84 4.58 22.41
N GLU A 466 -21.02 3.83 21.65
CA GLU A 466 -19.71 4.25 21.17
C GLU A 466 -19.75 5.36 20.10
N ARG A 467 -20.88 5.50 19.39
CA ARG A 467 -21.07 6.44 18.26
C ARG A 467 -22.56 6.77 18.07
N PRO A 468 -23.15 7.56 18.98
CA PRO A 468 -24.58 7.81 18.93
C PRO A 468 -24.97 8.51 17.63
N ARG A 469 -25.98 7.97 16.92
CA ARG A 469 -26.41 8.50 15.61
C ARG A 469 -27.37 9.67 15.71
N TRP A 470 -27.97 9.87 16.87
CA TRP A 470 -28.92 10.94 17.12
C TRP A 470 -28.83 11.41 18.56
N ARG A 471 -29.33 12.62 18.78
CA ARG A 471 -29.52 13.21 20.09
C ARG A 471 -30.91 13.82 20.20
N PHE A 472 -31.60 13.53 21.29
CA PHE A 472 -32.74 14.31 21.73
C PHE A 472 -32.34 15.30 22.82
N THR A 473 -32.85 16.51 22.75
CA THR A 473 -32.76 17.49 23.85
C THR A 473 -34.16 17.83 24.32
N TYR A 474 -34.47 17.47 25.56
CA TYR A 474 -35.74 17.78 26.20
C TYR A 474 -35.58 18.96 27.17
N GLN A 475 -36.44 19.97 27.01
CA GLN A 475 -36.44 21.14 27.88
C GLN A 475 -37.88 21.43 28.36
N PRO A 476 -38.23 21.00 29.58
CA PRO A 476 -39.53 21.32 30.17
C PRO A 476 -39.58 22.79 30.60
N LYS A 477 -40.61 23.54 30.16
CA LYS A 477 -40.96 24.87 30.69
C LYS A 477 -42.37 24.85 31.27
N ARG A 478 -42.65 25.82 32.14
CA ARG A 478 -43.86 25.88 32.98
C ARG A 478 -45.20 25.74 32.22
N ASN A 479 -45.25 26.17 30.95
CA ASN A 479 -46.46 26.14 30.10
C ASN A 479 -46.23 25.48 28.72
N ALA A 480 -45.01 25.05 28.40
CA ALA A 480 -44.66 24.47 27.11
C ALA A 480 -43.37 23.66 27.24
N CYS A 481 -43.41 22.38 26.90
CA CYS A 481 -42.24 21.51 26.86
C CYS A 481 -41.74 21.44 25.42
N SER A 482 -40.45 21.64 25.19
CA SER A 482 -39.83 21.49 23.88
C SER A 482 -38.95 20.26 23.83
N LEU A 483 -39.06 19.49 22.75
CA LEU A 483 -38.19 18.37 22.42
C LEU A 483 -37.55 18.66 21.07
N SER A 484 -36.23 18.59 20.99
CA SER A 484 -35.53 18.65 19.71
C SER A 484 -34.85 17.32 19.37
N PHE A 485 -34.86 16.96 18.10
CA PHE A 485 -34.09 15.85 17.52
C PHE A 485 -33.00 16.42 16.63
N GLU A 486 -31.77 15.94 16.81
CA GLU A 486 -30.63 16.27 15.97
C GLU A 486 -29.93 14.99 15.54
N PRO A 487 -29.81 14.71 14.23
CA PRO A 487 -28.97 13.63 13.76
C PRO A 487 -27.50 14.00 13.97
N LEU A 488 -26.71 13.05 14.45
CA LEU A 488 -25.30 13.24 14.73
C LEU A 488 -24.46 12.66 13.60
N ASP A 489 -23.44 13.42 13.21
CA ASP A 489 -22.46 12.96 12.25
C ASP A 489 -21.42 12.07 12.95
N ILE A 490 -21.39 10.80 12.54
CA ILE A 490 -20.46 9.77 13.02
C ILE A 490 -19.38 9.48 11.98
N SER A 491 -19.19 10.34 10.99
CA SER A 491 -18.18 10.15 9.96
C SER A 491 -16.78 10.25 10.56
N GLY A 492 -15.97 9.23 10.31
CA GLY A 492 -14.68 9.10 10.97
C GLY A 492 -13.86 7.92 10.49
N VAL A 493 -12.89 7.57 11.30
CA VAL A 493 -11.95 6.48 11.06
C VAL A 493 -11.98 5.54 12.25
N GLU A 494 -11.93 4.25 11.96
CA GLU A 494 -11.81 3.22 12.98
C GLU A 494 -10.61 2.32 12.69
N PHE A 495 -9.78 2.12 13.71
CA PHE A 495 -8.76 1.10 13.76
C PHE A 495 -9.25 -0.06 14.60
N GLU A 496 -9.09 -1.28 14.10
CA GLU A 496 -9.40 -2.52 14.80
C GLU A 496 -8.12 -3.35 14.86
N VAL A 497 -7.69 -3.70 16.07
CA VAL A 497 -6.51 -4.53 16.34
C VAL A 497 -6.98 -5.81 17.02
N ARG A 498 -6.54 -6.95 16.51
CA ARG A 498 -6.83 -8.28 17.05
C ARG A 498 -5.53 -8.94 17.43
N LEU A 499 -5.37 -9.27 18.71
CA LEU A 499 -4.20 -9.97 19.25
C LEU A 499 -4.63 -11.31 19.84
N PRO A 500 -3.95 -12.43 19.53
CA PRO A 500 -4.28 -13.73 20.11
C PRO A 500 -4.03 -13.74 21.62
N THR A 501 -4.98 -14.27 22.39
CA THR A 501 -4.84 -14.44 23.83
C THR A 501 -3.84 -15.54 24.16
N ALA A 502 -3.27 -15.51 25.37
CA ALA A 502 -2.37 -16.54 25.85
C ALA A 502 -2.99 -17.93 25.72
N GLN A 503 -4.27 -18.06 26.06
CA GLN A 503 -5.02 -19.31 25.95
C GLN A 503 -5.21 -19.77 24.50
N HIS A 504 -5.56 -18.86 23.58
CA HIS A 504 -5.70 -19.22 22.16
C HIS A 504 -4.38 -19.71 21.56
N ARG A 505 -3.24 -19.16 21.99
CA ARG A 505 -1.90 -19.62 21.58
C ARG A 505 -1.60 -21.04 22.04
N LEU A 506 -2.03 -21.40 23.26
CA LEU A 506 -1.98 -22.79 23.76
C LEU A 506 -2.81 -23.74 22.88
N GLU A 507 -4.08 -23.39 22.64
CA GLU A 507 -5.05 -24.24 21.94
C GLU A 507 -4.71 -24.40 20.44
N SER A 508 -4.17 -23.36 19.80
CA SER A 508 -3.78 -23.41 18.38
C SER A 508 -2.53 -24.26 18.16
N SER A 509 -1.58 -24.23 19.11
CA SER A 509 -0.37 -25.06 19.05
C SER A 509 -0.68 -26.56 19.14
N GLU A 510 -1.79 -26.95 19.78
CA GLU A 510 -2.26 -28.34 19.81
C GLU A 510 -2.88 -28.81 18.47
N LEU A 511 -3.39 -27.88 17.65
CA LEU A 511 -4.05 -28.17 16.36
C LEU A 511 -3.07 -28.10 15.17
N ASP A 512 -2.23 -27.06 15.09
CA ASP A 512 -1.25 -26.89 14.00
C ASP A 512 -0.08 -27.88 14.12
N GLY A 513 0.27 -28.31 15.34
CA GLY A 513 1.35 -29.26 15.59
C GLY A 513 1.12 -30.67 15.01
N ILE A 514 -0.12 -31.01 14.61
CA ILE A 514 -0.46 -32.30 14.00
C ILE A 514 -0.61 -32.14 12.47
N GLU A 515 -1.33 -31.12 12.01
CA GLU A 515 -1.60 -30.94 10.57
C GLU A 515 -0.38 -30.41 9.80
N GLU A 516 0.41 -29.51 10.37
CA GLU A 516 1.57 -28.92 9.68
C GLU A 516 2.75 -29.90 9.65
N PHE A 517 2.92 -30.71 10.70
CA PHE A 517 3.94 -31.76 10.76
C PHE A 517 3.67 -32.87 9.75
N ASP A 518 2.43 -33.35 9.64
CA ASP A 518 2.07 -34.38 8.66
C ASP A 518 2.19 -33.87 7.22
N ALA A 519 1.83 -32.61 6.95
CA ALA A 519 1.97 -32.00 5.63
C ALA A 519 3.44 -31.75 5.23
N GLU A 520 4.30 -31.34 6.17
CA GLU A 520 5.73 -31.15 5.94
C GLU A 520 6.44 -32.50 5.71
N VAL A 521 6.05 -33.54 6.49
CA VAL A 521 6.55 -34.91 6.34
C VAL A 521 6.12 -35.51 4.99
N GLU A 522 4.88 -35.31 4.55
CA GLU A 522 4.44 -35.75 3.21
C GLU A 522 5.20 -35.03 2.08
N ARG A 523 5.50 -33.73 2.21
CA ARG A 523 6.31 -32.98 1.24
C ARG A 523 7.75 -33.51 1.18
N LEU A 524 8.37 -33.77 2.33
CA LEU A 524 9.71 -34.34 2.42
C LEU A 524 9.75 -35.75 1.83
N ASP A 525 8.77 -36.61 2.16
CA ASP A 525 8.69 -37.98 1.65
C ASP A 525 8.42 -38.02 0.13
N ALA A 526 7.63 -37.08 -0.39
CA ALA A 526 7.46 -36.87 -1.83
C ALA A 526 8.77 -36.44 -2.52
N HIS A 527 9.54 -35.56 -1.87
CA HIS A 527 10.84 -35.11 -2.39
C HIS A 527 11.87 -36.25 -2.42
N PHE A 528 11.91 -37.09 -1.38
CA PHE A 528 12.77 -38.27 -1.33
C PHE A 528 12.35 -39.35 -2.34
N LYS A 529 11.04 -39.58 -2.54
CA LYS A 529 10.53 -40.50 -3.57
C LYS A 529 10.87 -40.03 -4.99
N ALA A 530 10.82 -38.73 -5.26
CA ALA A 530 11.22 -38.16 -6.54
C ALA A 530 12.72 -38.35 -6.80
N HIS A 531 13.57 -38.13 -5.80
CA HIS A 531 15.02 -38.36 -5.93
C HIS A 531 15.40 -39.84 -6.00
N ALA A 532 14.65 -40.75 -5.37
CA ALA A 532 14.88 -42.18 -5.47
C ALA A 532 14.50 -42.76 -6.86
N GLN A 533 13.58 -42.12 -7.59
CA GLN A 533 13.22 -42.48 -8.96
C GLN A 533 14.24 -42.01 -10.02
N ASP A 534 15.00 -40.95 -9.74
CA ASP A 534 16.07 -40.46 -10.63
C ASP A 534 17.40 -41.22 -10.48
N LEU A 535 17.51 -42.10 -9.48
CA LEU A 535 18.73 -42.86 -9.14
C LEU A 535 18.63 -44.37 -9.41
N GLY A 536 17.53 -44.86 -9.99
CA GLY A 536 17.35 -46.25 -10.44
C GLY A 536 17.09 -46.32 -11.93
#